data_AF-A0A814MIE2-F1
#
_entry.id   AF-A0A814MIE2-F1
#
_cell.length_a   1.000
_cell.length_b   1.000
_cell.length_c   1.000
_cell.angle_alpha   90.00
_cell.angle_beta   90.00
_cell.angle_gamma   90.00
#
_symmetry.space_group_name_H-M   'P 1'
#
loop_
_entity.id
_entity.type
_entity.pdbx_description
1 polymer ?
#
loop_
_entity_poly.entity_id
_entity_poly.type
_entity_poly.pdbx_seq_one_letter_code
_entity_poly.pdbx_strand_id
1 'polypeptide(L)'
;MQQFAKLTKLAYFLLNTSKDNSSLSILACLQTLAKLQNNLINYYKQVTNPHSLNNDNETQQLAIPIQKLKQEHLLVLNTDTIDHILNNENGFIINYEYGKTKEIIFDYDEIETKLRNRISRIRSIDINKFDYFNYQFELYNQDVSLFTDIRRNIKQELLPNDDKIKYRQFLMNTKPDDIRKFLGSLDYVFTYLRNSSDQPRTLTIRNFVQKAIQNKDHLHPFISNQQQPFANLQLKFVINLYEVIEELVFDEIMKNYVKQELSVEACSSDEEKSNIIEQFIRSTYMLENMPQPMKNPNVWMSVLKRLIIPVVTSNIDLTIPLQIYIERTDLWNEDLIEYLDYITIQPNILLRHTYIILNGIETKLAAIQNKTIVVNEQKYIRDWCQTKNEKFHASATATTATTTAAGATTTTNNRAPSKTKKPSKLRVD
;
A
#
# COMPACT_ATOMS: atom_id res chain seq x y z
N MET A 1 14.75 20.70 -7.15
CA MET A 1 13.90 20.30 -5.99
C MET A 1 12.85 21.36 -5.61
N GLN A 2 13.21 22.62 -5.37
CA GLN A 2 12.25 23.68 -4.98
C GLN A 2 11.14 23.94 -6.01
N GLN A 3 11.45 23.89 -7.31
CA GLN A 3 10.48 24.06 -8.39
C GLN A 3 9.46 22.90 -8.44
N PHE A 4 9.92 21.67 -8.21
CA PHE A 4 9.07 20.48 -8.12
C PHE A 4 8.13 20.55 -6.91
N ALA A 5 8.66 20.92 -5.72
CA ALA A 5 7.85 21.06 -4.51
C ALA A 5 6.80 22.18 -4.62
N LYS A 6 7.13 23.28 -5.30
CA LYS A 6 6.21 24.40 -5.57
C LYS A 6 5.11 24.04 -6.57
N LEU A 7 5.41 23.18 -7.56
CA LEU A 7 4.46 22.71 -8.57
C LEU A 7 3.56 21.57 -8.07
N THR A 8 4.09 20.64 -7.28
CA THR A 8 3.36 19.44 -6.82
C THR A 8 2.55 19.66 -5.55
N LYS A 9 2.72 20.80 -4.88
CA LYS A 9 2.15 21.08 -3.55
C LYS A 9 2.56 20.06 -2.48
N LEU A 10 3.58 19.23 -2.75
CA LEU A 10 4.10 18.27 -1.78
C LEU A 10 4.69 18.96 -0.54
N ALA A 11 5.14 20.21 -0.68
CA ALA A 11 5.63 21.05 0.43
C ALA A 11 4.55 21.36 1.49
N TYR A 12 3.26 21.16 1.20
CA TYR A 12 2.19 21.32 2.18
C TYR A 12 2.04 20.09 3.07
N PHE A 13 2.62 18.94 2.70
CA PHE A 13 2.54 17.73 3.51
C PHE A 13 3.71 17.67 4.48
N LEU A 14 3.45 17.21 5.71
CA LEU A 14 4.51 16.92 6.66
C LEU A 14 5.19 15.60 6.27
N LEU A 15 6.51 15.58 6.24
CA LEU A 15 7.23 14.34 6.01
C LEU A 15 7.02 13.42 7.21
N ASN A 16 6.53 12.20 6.97
CA ASN A 16 6.32 11.21 8.03
C ASN A 16 7.66 10.58 8.43
N THR A 17 8.56 11.29 9.11
CA THR A 17 9.83 10.69 9.56
C THR A 17 9.62 9.95 10.88
N SER A 18 8.93 8.82 10.86
CA SER A 18 8.76 7.98 12.05
C SER A 18 10.07 7.32 12.52
N LYS A 19 11.19 7.54 11.83
CA LYS A 19 12.50 6.93 12.13
C LYS A 19 13.30 7.67 13.19
N ASP A 20 13.11 8.98 13.37
CA ASP A 20 14.03 9.83 14.13
C ASP A 20 13.37 10.89 15.03
N ASN A 21 12.03 10.85 15.21
CA ASN A 21 11.28 11.84 16.00
C ASN A 21 11.48 13.32 15.57
N SER A 22 12.17 13.58 14.45
CA SER A 22 12.47 14.95 14.00
C SER A 22 11.22 15.62 13.41
N SER A 23 10.42 14.87 12.65
CA SER A 23 9.08 15.29 12.22
C SER A 23 8.10 15.50 13.37
N LEU A 24 8.21 14.71 14.46
CA LEU A 24 7.44 14.95 15.69
C LEU A 24 7.78 16.30 16.31
N SER A 25 9.03 16.75 16.22
CA SER A 25 9.44 18.06 16.75
C SER A 25 8.83 19.22 15.95
N ILE A 26 8.81 19.12 14.60
CA ILE A 26 8.16 20.10 13.74
C ILE A 26 6.65 20.09 13.95
N LEU A 27 6.04 18.91 14.01
CA LEU A 27 4.62 18.73 14.30
C LEU A 27 4.25 19.34 15.66
N ALA A 28 5.01 19.04 16.71
CA ALA A 28 4.81 19.59 18.04
C ALA A 28 4.95 21.12 18.06
N CYS A 29 5.91 21.68 17.33
CA CYS A 29 6.03 23.13 17.15
C CYS A 29 4.77 23.72 16.48
N LEU A 30 4.33 23.15 15.35
CA LEU A 30 3.15 23.61 14.63
C LEU A 30 1.90 23.53 15.50
N GLN A 31 1.71 22.43 16.22
CA GLN A 31 0.61 22.26 17.17
C GLN A 31 0.66 23.29 18.30
N THR A 32 1.85 23.57 18.84
CA THR A 32 2.03 24.55 19.92
C THR A 32 1.68 25.95 19.46
N LEU A 33 2.17 26.37 18.28
CA LEU A 33 1.87 27.67 17.70
C LEU A 33 0.38 27.81 17.38
N ALA A 34 -0.22 26.77 16.78
CA ALA A 34 -1.65 26.77 16.47
C ALA A 34 -2.53 26.79 17.73
N LYS A 35 -2.15 26.04 18.78
CA LYS A 35 -2.82 26.09 20.10
C LYS A 35 -2.73 27.48 20.71
N LEU A 36 -1.56 28.13 20.66
CA LEU A 36 -1.38 29.47 21.21
C LEU A 36 -2.28 30.50 20.52
N GLN A 37 -2.32 30.49 19.18
CA GLN A 37 -3.25 31.34 18.42
C GLN A 37 -4.71 31.03 18.77
N ASN A 38 -5.09 29.75 18.78
CA ASN A 38 -6.46 29.33 19.09
C ASN A 38 -6.89 29.75 20.49
N ASN A 39 -6.01 29.63 21.48
CA ASN A 39 -6.27 30.06 22.85
C ASN A 39 -6.52 31.58 22.93
N LEU A 40 -5.71 32.38 22.24
CA LEU A 40 -5.91 33.84 22.18
C LEU A 40 -7.25 34.18 21.50
N ILE A 41 -7.55 33.55 20.36
CA ILE A 41 -8.82 33.74 19.65
C ILE A 41 -10.01 33.37 20.53
N ASN A 42 -9.94 32.22 21.20
CA ASN A 42 -11.01 31.73 22.07
C ASN A 42 -11.22 32.64 23.28
N TYR A 43 -10.15 33.09 23.92
CA TYR A 43 -10.23 34.04 25.03
C TYR A 43 -11.01 35.31 24.65
N TYR A 44 -10.62 35.97 23.54
CA TYR A 44 -11.30 37.20 23.12
C TYR A 44 -12.71 36.98 22.55
N LYS A 45 -13.01 35.80 21.97
CA LYS A 45 -14.36 35.42 21.56
C LYS A 45 -15.28 35.15 22.76
N GLN A 46 -14.79 34.49 23.80
CA GLN A 46 -15.55 34.22 25.02
C GLN A 46 -15.91 35.50 25.77
N VAL A 47 -14.99 36.47 25.80
CA VAL A 47 -15.23 37.78 26.43
C VAL A 47 -16.27 38.61 25.66
N THR A 48 -16.41 38.42 24.35
CA THR A 48 -17.36 39.18 23.51
C THR A 48 -18.74 38.54 23.38
N ASN A 49 -18.84 37.21 23.45
CA ASN A 49 -20.10 36.47 23.39
C ASN A 49 -20.14 35.35 24.44
N PRO A 50 -20.39 35.67 25.72
CA PRO A 50 -20.46 34.68 26.79
C PRO A 50 -21.61 33.67 26.60
N HIS A 51 -22.60 33.94 25.75
CA HIS A 51 -23.68 33.00 25.46
C HIS A 51 -23.34 31.94 24.39
N SER A 52 -22.16 31.99 23.74
CA SER A 52 -21.75 30.95 22.77
C SER A 52 -21.07 29.73 23.41
N LEU A 53 -21.08 29.66 24.75
CA LEU A 53 -20.43 28.64 25.58
C LEU A 53 -20.86 27.18 25.32
N ASN A 54 -21.94 26.95 24.56
CA ASN A 54 -22.49 25.61 24.34
C ASN A 54 -22.18 24.98 22.97
N ASN A 55 -21.47 25.68 22.08
CA ASN A 55 -21.19 25.19 20.73
C ASN A 55 -19.69 25.05 20.46
N ASP A 56 -18.99 24.22 21.23
CA ASP A 56 -17.61 23.78 20.88
C ASP A 56 -17.54 23.23 19.44
N ASN A 57 -18.66 22.69 18.95
CA ASN A 57 -18.82 22.19 17.59
C ASN A 57 -18.81 23.29 16.50
N GLU A 58 -19.30 24.51 16.75
CA GLU A 58 -19.30 25.60 15.75
C GLU A 58 -17.91 26.22 15.58
N THR A 59 -17.14 26.32 16.66
CA THR A 59 -15.76 26.82 16.63
C THR A 59 -14.83 25.86 15.89
N GLN A 60 -15.09 24.55 15.95
CA GLN A 60 -14.40 23.53 15.15
C GLN A 60 -14.85 23.51 13.68
N GLN A 61 -16.12 23.81 13.37
CA GLN A 61 -16.64 23.82 11.99
C GLN A 61 -16.01 24.90 11.09
N LEU A 62 -15.43 25.95 11.66
CA LEU A 62 -14.76 27.04 10.92
C LEU A 62 -13.23 26.95 10.96
N ALA A 63 -12.67 25.91 11.58
CA ALA A 63 -11.23 25.74 11.71
C ALA A 63 -10.58 25.46 10.36
N ILE A 64 -9.45 26.13 10.09
CA ILE A 64 -8.71 25.96 8.83
C ILE A 64 -7.57 24.95 9.05
N PRO A 65 -7.47 23.89 8.22
CA PRO A 65 -6.34 22.97 8.25
C PRO A 65 -5.02 23.70 8.05
N ILE A 66 -3.97 23.27 8.75
CA ILE A 66 -2.64 23.91 8.71
C ILE A 66 -2.10 24.03 7.28
N GLN A 67 -2.36 23.02 6.44
CA GLN A 67 -1.94 22.94 5.05
C GLN A 67 -2.67 23.93 4.12
N LYS A 68 -3.79 24.51 4.58
CA LYS A 68 -4.59 25.51 3.85
C LYS A 68 -4.42 26.92 4.43
N LEU A 69 -3.53 27.10 5.41
CA LEU A 69 -3.28 28.41 6.00
C LEU A 69 -2.69 29.37 4.96
N LYS A 70 -3.09 30.63 5.11
CA LYS A 70 -2.62 31.79 4.36
C LYS A 70 -2.26 32.85 5.38
N GLN A 71 -1.56 33.89 4.96
CA GLN A 71 -1.14 34.98 5.84
C GLN A 71 -2.31 35.64 6.58
N GLU A 72 -3.47 35.77 5.91
CA GLU A 72 -4.71 36.31 6.51
C GLU A 72 -5.30 35.45 7.64
N HIS A 73 -4.89 34.19 7.76
CA HIS A 73 -5.33 33.26 8.81
C HIS A 73 -4.39 33.26 10.02
N LEU A 74 -3.26 33.96 9.95
CA LEU A 74 -2.25 33.98 11.00
C LEU A 74 -2.32 35.28 11.79
N LEU A 75 -2.24 35.17 13.11
CA LEU A 75 -2.08 36.32 13.98
C LEU A 75 -0.65 36.86 13.82
N VAL A 76 -0.53 38.01 13.18
CA VAL A 76 0.73 38.74 13.06
C VAL A 76 0.67 39.98 13.93
N LEU A 77 1.44 39.97 15.02
CA LEU A 77 1.70 41.11 15.88
C LEU A 77 3.20 41.39 15.78
N ASN A 78 3.58 42.39 14.99
CA ASN A 78 4.94 42.89 14.94
C ASN A 78 5.03 44.26 15.64
N THR A 79 6.25 44.72 15.89
CA THR A 79 6.52 46.01 16.54
C THR A 79 5.80 47.15 15.83
N ASP A 80 5.86 47.20 14.50
CA ASP A 80 5.18 48.24 13.71
C ASP A 80 3.66 48.24 13.91
N THR A 81 3.05 47.06 14.04
CA THR A 81 1.61 46.92 14.29
C THR A 81 1.24 47.42 15.68
N ILE A 82 2.07 47.09 16.67
CA ILE A 82 1.88 47.54 18.06
C ILE A 82 2.08 49.06 18.14
N ASP A 83 3.15 49.58 17.54
CA ASP A 83 3.46 51.01 17.50
C ASP A 83 2.37 51.80 16.78
N HIS A 84 1.77 51.25 15.72
CA HIS A 84 0.62 51.87 15.07
C HIS A 84 -0.59 51.95 16.02
N ILE A 85 -0.90 50.88 16.75
CA ILE A 85 -2.01 50.85 17.72
C ILE A 85 -1.75 51.84 18.85
N LEU A 86 -0.52 51.88 19.37
CA LEU A 86 -0.15 52.77 20.47
C LEU A 86 -0.13 54.24 20.05
N ASN A 87 0.46 54.57 18.89
CA ASN A 87 0.72 55.96 18.50
C ASN A 87 -0.36 56.59 17.62
N ASN A 88 -0.95 55.84 16.68
CA ASN A 88 -1.85 56.40 15.66
C ASN A 88 -3.32 56.12 15.95
N GLU A 89 -3.61 55.17 16.82
CA GLU A 89 -4.97 54.77 17.17
C GLU A 89 -5.25 55.09 18.65
N ASN A 90 -4.95 56.31 19.12
CA ASN A 90 -5.33 56.82 20.44
C ASN A 90 -4.96 55.90 21.65
N GLY A 91 -3.92 55.06 21.54
CA GLY A 91 -3.53 54.15 22.64
C GLY A 91 -2.98 54.87 23.89
N PHE A 92 -2.80 56.18 23.83
CA PHE A 92 -2.39 57.01 24.96
C PHE A 92 -3.38 58.14 25.21
N ILE A 93 -3.56 58.46 26.49
CA ILE A 93 -4.32 59.62 26.93
C ILE A 93 -3.38 60.82 26.86
N ILE A 94 -3.78 61.88 26.15
CA ILE A 94 -2.99 63.11 26.06
C ILE A 94 -2.91 63.73 27.47
N ASN A 95 -1.77 63.50 28.14
CA ASN A 95 -1.45 64.10 29.42
C ASN A 95 -0.68 65.41 29.17
N TYR A 96 -1.38 66.56 29.20
CA TYR A 96 -0.78 67.88 29.03
C TYR A 96 0.23 68.26 30.13
N GLU A 97 0.34 67.47 31.20
CA GLU A 97 1.31 67.65 32.29
C GLU A 97 2.58 66.81 32.11
N TYR A 98 2.68 66.05 31.02
CA TYR A 98 3.86 65.26 30.67
C TYR A 98 5.12 66.14 30.59
N GLY A 99 6.21 65.71 31.25
CA GLY A 99 7.44 66.50 31.39
C GLY A 99 7.54 67.36 32.67
N LYS A 100 6.46 67.48 33.44
CA LYS A 100 6.47 68.04 34.81
C LYS A 100 6.41 66.93 35.86
N THR A 101 7.37 66.01 35.83
CA THR A 101 7.46 64.82 36.72
C THR A 101 6.30 63.81 36.64
N LYS A 102 5.42 63.90 35.63
CA LYS A 102 4.33 62.95 35.40
C LYS A 102 4.52 62.14 34.13
N GLU A 103 4.13 60.87 34.18
CA GLU A 103 4.36 59.85 33.16
C GLU A 103 3.30 59.86 32.04
N ILE A 104 3.61 59.15 30.94
CA ILE A 104 2.64 58.86 29.87
C ILE A 104 1.60 57.90 30.42
N ILE A 105 0.31 58.19 30.19
CA ILE A 105 -0.79 57.33 30.61
C ILE A 105 -1.33 56.61 29.38
N PHE A 106 -1.28 55.28 29.38
CA PHE A 106 -1.86 54.46 28.32
C PHE A 106 -3.34 54.19 28.59
N ASP A 107 -4.15 54.26 27.55
CA ASP A 107 -5.54 53.82 27.60
C ASP A 107 -5.59 52.32 27.31
N TYR A 108 -5.43 51.52 28.37
CA TYR A 108 -5.44 50.07 28.26
C TYR A 108 -6.78 49.52 27.75
N ASP A 109 -7.90 50.20 28.01
CA ASP A 109 -9.23 49.77 27.59
C ASP A 109 -9.40 49.96 26.07
N GLU A 110 -8.92 51.09 25.53
CA GLU A 110 -8.92 51.34 24.09
C GLU A 110 -7.97 50.40 23.33
N ILE A 111 -6.76 50.18 23.87
CA ILE A 111 -5.80 49.22 23.34
C ILE A 111 -6.40 47.81 23.32
N GLU A 112 -7.01 47.38 24.44
CA GLU A 112 -7.62 46.05 24.54
C GLU A 112 -8.76 45.89 23.55
N THR A 113 -9.63 46.89 23.42
CA THR A 113 -10.77 46.86 22.48
C THR A 113 -10.31 46.69 21.03
N LYS A 114 -9.22 47.36 20.64
CA LYS A 114 -8.66 47.28 19.28
C LYS A 114 -8.01 45.93 19.01
N LEU A 115 -7.17 45.45 19.94
CA LEU A 115 -6.57 44.13 19.85
C LEU A 115 -7.63 43.03 19.80
N ARG A 116 -8.65 43.12 20.65
CA ARG A 116 -9.79 42.22 20.70
C ARG A 116 -10.53 42.16 19.35
N ASN A 117 -10.88 43.31 18.77
CA ASN A 117 -11.56 43.37 17.46
C ASN A 117 -10.71 42.77 16.33
N ARG A 118 -9.39 42.91 16.40
CA ARG A 118 -8.47 42.36 15.40
C ARG A 118 -8.30 40.85 15.56
N ILE A 119 -8.10 40.36 16.79
CA ILE A 119 -7.86 38.94 17.09
C ILE A 119 -9.13 38.10 16.89
N SER A 120 -10.30 38.58 17.33
CA SER A 120 -11.58 37.88 17.24
C SER A 120 -12.03 37.56 15.80
N ARG A 121 -11.57 38.34 14.81
CA ARG A 121 -11.85 38.12 13.38
C ARG A 121 -11.03 37.00 12.76
N ILE A 122 -9.97 36.55 13.43
CA ILE A 122 -9.10 35.49 12.93
C ILE A 122 -9.82 34.15 13.11
N ARG A 123 -9.68 33.29 12.09
CA ARG A 123 -10.20 31.92 12.13
C ARG A 123 -9.28 31.02 12.94
N SER A 124 -9.86 30.08 13.66
CA SER A 124 -9.12 29.07 14.40
C SER A 124 -8.42 28.11 13.43
N ILE A 125 -7.33 27.51 13.88
CA ILE A 125 -6.53 26.54 13.14
C ILE A 125 -6.94 25.13 13.58
N ASP A 126 -7.16 24.21 12.63
CA ASP A 126 -7.38 22.80 12.95
C ASP A 126 -6.04 22.15 13.35
N ILE A 127 -5.97 21.72 14.61
CA ILE A 127 -4.79 21.09 15.23
C ILE A 127 -4.87 19.56 15.25
N ASN A 128 -5.99 18.99 14.79
CA ASN A 128 -6.25 17.56 14.86
C ASN A 128 -5.98 16.87 13.52
N LYS A 129 -6.06 17.61 12.41
CA LYS A 129 -5.83 17.07 11.07
C LYS A 129 -4.52 17.59 10.48
N PHE A 130 -3.60 16.65 10.25
CA PHE A 130 -2.38 16.89 9.51
C PHE A 130 -2.29 15.94 8.32
N ASP A 131 -2.04 16.51 7.15
CA ASP A 131 -1.72 15.74 5.95
C ASP A 131 -0.22 15.39 5.98
N TYR A 132 0.13 14.10 5.93
CA TYR A 132 1.52 13.66 5.82
C TYR A 132 1.83 13.01 4.48
N PHE A 133 3.11 13.05 4.12
CA PHE A 133 3.69 12.41 2.94
C PHE A 133 4.67 11.31 3.36
N ASN A 134 4.60 10.19 2.65
CA ASN A 134 5.43 9.01 2.85
C ASN A 134 6.33 8.85 1.62
N TYR A 135 7.64 8.69 1.82
CA TYR A 135 8.55 8.17 0.81
C TYR A 135 8.23 6.71 0.49
N GLN A 136 8.36 6.42 -0.79
CA GLN A 136 8.22 5.08 -1.33
C GLN A 136 9.22 4.12 -0.66
N PHE A 137 8.75 2.91 -0.34
CA PHE A 137 9.54 1.83 0.26
C PHE A 137 10.14 2.14 1.64
N GLU A 138 9.70 3.17 2.37
CA GLU A 138 10.16 3.35 3.74
C GLU A 138 9.27 2.62 4.74
N LEU A 139 9.86 2.14 5.84
CA LEU A 139 9.11 1.57 6.94
C LEU A 139 8.62 2.69 7.88
N TYR A 140 7.30 2.87 7.93
CA TYR A 140 6.65 3.81 8.84
C TYR A 140 6.13 3.14 10.10
N ASN A 141 5.77 3.91 11.14
CA ASN A 141 4.96 3.37 12.24
C ASN A 141 3.59 2.91 11.68
N GLN A 142 3.08 1.77 12.15
CA GLN A 142 1.82 1.17 11.73
C GLN A 142 0.62 2.11 11.91
N ASP A 143 0.62 2.92 12.98
CA ASP A 143 -0.44 3.88 13.28
C ASP A 143 -0.51 5.04 12.28
N VAL A 144 0.59 5.28 11.58
CA VAL A 144 0.73 6.34 10.56
C VAL A 144 0.99 5.71 9.18
N SER A 145 0.71 4.42 9.03
CA SER A 145 0.88 3.72 7.76
C SER A 145 -0.18 4.18 6.76
N LEU A 146 0.23 4.22 5.50
CA LEU A 146 -0.64 4.65 4.42
C LEU A 146 -1.84 3.69 4.24
N PHE A 147 -1.60 2.38 4.40
CA PHE A 147 -2.65 1.37 4.24
C PHE A 147 -3.66 1.40 5.39
N THR A 148 -3.17 1.57 6.63
CA THR A 148 -4.05 1.67 7.81
C THR A 148 -5.03 2.83 7.63
N ASP A 149 -4.53 4.00 7.22
CA ASP A 149 -5.39 5.19 7.05
C ASP A 149 -6.34 5.05 5.86
N ILE A 150 -5.92 4.45 4.73
CA ILE A 150 -6.84 4.20 3.61
C ILE A 150 -7.95 3.22 4.02
N ARG A 151 -7.62 2.14 4.75
CA ARG A 151 -8.61 1.14 5.21
C ARG A 151 -9.64 1.73 6.16
N ARG A 152 -9.25 2.70 7.00
CA ARG A 152 -10.19 3.45 7.87
C ARG A 152 -11.28 4.19 7.07
N ASN A 153 -10.96 4.66 5.86
CA ASN A 153 -11.87 5.47 5.05
C ASN A 153 -12.59 4.66 3.94
N ILE A 154 -11.94 3.62 3.41
CA ILE A 154 -12.42 2.83 2.27
C ILE A 154 -12.14 1.36 2.54
N LYS A 155 -13.19 0.58 2.84
CA LYS A 155 -13.08 -0.87 2.99
C LYS A 155 -12.48 -1.49 1.74
N GLN A 156 -11.36 -2.19 1.89
CA GLN A 156 -10.62 -2.80 0.79
C GLN A 156 -11.12 -4.23 0.52
N GLU A 157 -10.96 -4.67 -0.72
CA GLU A 157 -11.32 -6.01 -1.21
C GLU A 157 -10.18 -6.57 -2.04
N LEU A 158 -10.10 -7.90 -2.12
CA LEU A 158 -9.17 -8.60 -3.00
C LEU A 158 -9.61 -8.45 -4.46
N LEU A 159 -8.64 -8.31 -5.36
CA LEU A 159 -8.90 -8.35 -6.80
C LEU A 159 -9.45 -9.73 -7.20
N PRO A 160 -10.42 -9.78 -8.12
CA PRO A 160 -10.80 -11.03 -8.77
C PRO A 160 -9.58 -11.71 -9.39
N ASN A 161 -9.50 -13.04 -9.31
CA ASN A 161 -8.35 -13.80 -9.81
C ASN A 161 -8.06 -13.53 -11.30
N ASP A 162 -9.09 -13.40 -12.12
CA ASP A 162 -8.95 -13.12 -13.56
C ASP A 162 -8.30 -11.76 -13.81
N ASP A 163 -8.72 -10.73 -13.05
CA ASP A 163 -8.13 -9.40 -13.10
C ASP A 163 -6.68 -9.42 -12.59
N LYS A 164 -6.41 -10.16 -11.51
CA LYS A 164 -5.05 -10.33 -10.98
C LYS A 164 -4.11 -10.96 -12.01
N ILE A 165 -4.55 -12.01 -12.71
CA ILE A 165 -3.76 -12.64 -13.78
C ILE A 165 -3.51 -11.65 -14.92
N LYS A 166 -4.57 -10.96 -15.38
CA LYS A 166 -4.47 -9.97 -16.46
C LYS A 166 -3.50 -8.84 -16.13
N TYR A 167 -3.59 -8.28 -14.93
CA TYR A 167 -2.70 -7.21 -14.48
C TYR A 167 -1.26 -7.71 -14.33
N ARG A 168 -1.05 -8.92 -13.78
CA ARG A 168 0.28 -9.51 -13.66
C ARG A 168 0.94 -9.70 -15.02
N GLN A 169 0.21 -10.23 -16.00
CA GLN A 169 0.70 -10.41 -17.37
C GLN A 169 1.04 -9.07 -18.04
N PHE A 170 0.21 -8.04 -17.84
CA PHE A 170 0.50 -6.71 -18.35
C PHE A 170 1.80 -6.14 -17.75
N LEU A 171 1.96 -6.25 -16.44
CA LEU A 171 3.12 -5.72 -15.71
C LEU A 171 4.42 -6.48 -16.04
N MET A 172 4.37 -7.81 -16.21
CA MET A 172 5.53 -8.60 -16.65
C MET A 172 6.07 -8.19 -18.03
N ASN A 173 5.22 -7.62 -18.89
CA ASN A 173 5.61 -7.10 -20.20
C ASN A 173 6.04 -5.62 -20.16
N THR A 174 6.04 -5.00 -18.98
CA THR A 174 6.38 -3.58 -18.78
C THR A 174 7.83 -3.45 -18.32
N LYS A 175 8.51 -2.36 -18.71
CA LYS A 175 9.89 -2.10 -18.27
C LYS A 175 9.94 -1.87 -16.75
N PRO A 176 10.97 -2.40 -16.04
CA PRO A 176 11.07 -2.24 -14.58
C PRO A 176 11.03 -0.79 -14.08
N ASP A 177 11.64 0.15 -14.80
CA ASP A 177 11.61 1.58 -14.46
C ASP A 177 10.20 2.19 -14.53
N ASP A 178 9.39 1.74 -15.49
CA ASP A 178 8.01 2.20 -15.64
C ASP A 178 7.13 1.63 -14.52
N ILE A 179 7.39 0.40 -14.07
CA ILE A 179 6.75 -0.20 -12.90
C ILE A 179 7.07 0.62 -11.63
N ARG A 180 8.35 0.99 -11.42
CA ARG A 180 8.75 1.85 -10.28
C ARG A 180 8.06 3.21 -10.31
N LYS A 181 8.03 3.88 -11.47
CA LYS A 181 7.33 5.16 -11.64
C LYS A 181 5.82 5.05 -11.42
N PHE A 182 5.23 3.93 -11.86
CA PHE A 182 3.83 3.64 -11.63
C PHE A 182 3.54 3.48 -10.14
N LEU A 183 4.37 2.73 -9.42
CA LEU A 183 4.25 2.58 -7.97
C LEU A 183 4.37 3.93 -7.26
N GLY A 184 5.32 4.79 -7.66
CA GLY A 184 5.45 6.14 -7.08
C GLY A 184 4.25 7.03 -7.39
N SER A 185 3.58 6.81 -8.52
CA SER A 185 2.32 7.49 -8.84
C SER A 185 1.17 6.98 -7.98
N LEU A 186 1.15 5.68 -7.62
CA LEU A 186 0.19 5.14 -6.65
C LEU A 186 0.44 5.71 -5.26
N ASP A 187 1.69 5.82 -4.80
CA ASP A 187 2.03 6.46 -3.51
C ASP A 187 1.50 7.91 -3.44
N TYR A 188 1.62 8.65 -4.55
CA TYR A 188 1.05 9.99 -4.65
C TYR A 188 -0.49 9.97 -4.56
N VAL A 189 -1.16 9.07 -5.29
CA VAL A 189 -2.62 8.90 -5.19
C VAL A 189 -3.05 8.54 -3.78
N PHE A 190 -2.32 7.64 -3.15
CA PHE A 190 -2.55 7.13 -1.81
C PHE A 190 -2.44 8.25 -0.77
N THR A 191 -1.48 9.15 -0.93
CA THR A 191 -1.32 10.35 -0.09
C THR A 191 -2.59 11.22 -0.08
N TYR A 192 -3.25 11.41 -1.24
CA TYR A 192 -4.53 12.13 -1.28
C TYR A 192 -5.70 11.29 -0.77
N LEU A 193 -5.68 9.98 -1.06
CA LEU A 193 -6.75 9.06 -0.68
C LEU A 193 -6.87 8.94 0.84
N ARG A 194 -5.74 8.87 1.54
CA ARG A 194 -5.61 8.95 2.99
C ARG A 194 -6.38 10.13 3.59
N ASN A 195 -6.25 11.30 2.97
CA ASN A 195 -6.80 12.55 3.50
C ASN A 195 -8.22 12.84 2.99
N SER A 196 -8.78 11.94 2.19
CA SER A 196 -10.12 12.07 1.61
C SER A 196 -11.13 11.29 2.45
N SER A 197 -12.00 11.98 3.18
CA SER A 197 -13.13 11.35 3.87
C SER A 197 -14.21 10.91 2.86
N ASP A 198 -14.86 9.77 3.15
CA ASP A 198 -16.08 9.29 2.50
C ASP A 198 -16.05 9.17 0.97
N GLN A 199 -14.95 8.64 0.41
CA GLN A 199 -14.92 8.36 -1.03
C GLN A 199 -15.76 7.13 -1.39
N PRO A 200 -16.59 7.19 -2.45
CA PRO A 200 -17.37 6.04 -2.88
C PRO A 200 -16.46 4.87 -3.27
N ARG A 201 -16.73 3.66 -2.75
CA ARG A 201 -15.97 2.44 -3.06
C ARG A 201 -15.91 2.12 -4.56
N THR A 202 -16.94 2.54 -5.30
CA THR A 202 -17.09 2.36 -6.74
C THR A 202 -16.38 3.42 -7.58
N LEU A 203 -15.87 4.48 -6.96
CA LEU A 203 -15.08 5.49 -7.65
C LEU A 203 -13.81 4.83 -8.20
N THR A 204 -13.44 5.17 -9.43
CA THR A 204 -12.23 4.64 -10.06
C THR A 204 -11.02 5.48 -9.70
N ILE A 205 -9.81 4.91 -9.80
CA ILE A 205 -8.55 5.64 -9.57
C ILE A 205 -8.52 6.91 -10.43
N ARG A 206 -8.86 6.80 -11.73
CA ARG A 206 -8.88 7.96 -12.63
C ARG A 206 -9.88 9.04 -12.19
N ASN A 207 -11.09 8.65 -11.84
CA ASN A 207 -12.12 9.62 -11.44
C ASN A 207 -11.74 10.31 -10.13
N PHE A 208 -11.11 9.58 -9.21
CA PHE A 208 -10.54 10.16 -7.99
C PHE A 208 -9.43 11.15 -8.31
N VAL A 209 -8.42 10.74 -9.09
CA VAL A 209 -7.32 11.60 -9.56
C VAL A 209 -7.86 12.86 -10.21
N GLN A 210 -8.88 12.73 -11.06
CA GLN A 210 -9.46 13.86 -11.77
C GLN A 210 -10.09 14.90 -10.84
N LYS A 211 -10.74 14.45 -9.77
CA LYS A 211 -11.46 15.29 -8.80
C LYS A 211 -10.56 15.83 -7.69
N ALA A 212 -9.71 14.99 -7.11
CA ALA A 212 -9.00 15.29 -5.87
C ALA A 212 -7.56 15.80 -6.09
N ILE A 213 -6.91 15.40 -7.18
CA ILE A 213 -5.50 15.73 -7.42
C ILE A 213 -5.41 16.90 -8.40
N GLN A 214 -4.81 18.01 -7.96
CA GLN A 214 -4.73 19.23 -8.77
C GLN A 214 -3.64 19.15 -9.84
N ASN A 215 -2.44 18.67 -9.48
CA ASN A 215 -1.33 18.49 -10.42
C ASN A 215 -1.22 17.02 -10.83
N LYS A 216 -1.49 16.75 -12.12
CA LYS A 216 -1.53 15.39 -12.69
C LYS A 216 -0.36 15.12 -13.63
N ASP A 217 0.48 16.11 -13.91
CA ASP A 217 1.49 16.08 -14.97
C ASP A 217 2.61 15.07 -14.69
N HIS A 218 2.74 14.66 -13.43
CA HIS A 218 3.74 13.71 -12.97
C HIS A 218 3.18 12.30 -12.73
N LEU A 219 1.88 12.09 -12.93
CA LEU A 219 1.27 10.77 -12.77
C LEU A 219 1.56 9.89 -13.99
N HIS A 220 1.94 8.65 -13.72
CA HIS A 220 2.18 7.67 -14.78
C HIS A 220 0.92 7.46 -15.64
N PRO A 221 1.06 7.30 -16.97
CA PRO A 221 -0.07 7.10 -17.90
C PRO A 221 -1.01 5.96 -17.52
N PHE A 222 -0.51 4.95 -16.82
CA PHE A 222 -1.29 3.81 -16.32
C PHE A 222 -2.47 4.23 -15.42
N ILE A 223 -2.35 5.37 -14.73
CA ILE A 223 -3.37 5.90 -13.83
C ILE A 223 -4.27 6.92 -14.54
N SER A 224 -3.69 7.72 -15.43
CA SER A 224 -4.36 8.90 -16.01
C SER A 224 -5.09 8.62 -17.32
N ASN A 225 -4.64 7.63 -18.11
CA ASN A 225 -5.19 7.32 -19.43
C ASN A 225 -6.30 6.25 -19.37
N GLN A 226 -7.47 6.55 -19.92
CA GLN A 226 -8.66 5.68 -19.93
C GLN A 226 -8.44 4.32 -20.59
N GLN A 227 -7.54 4.24 -21.56
CA GLN A 227 -7.25 3.01 -22.31
C GLN A 227 -6.35 2.05 -21.52
N GLN A 228 -5.79 2.49 -20.39
CA GLN A 228 -4.91 1.68 -19.57
C GLN A 228 -5.70 0.81 -18.60
N PRO A 229 -5.22 -0.42 -18.31
CA PRO A 229 -5.98 -1.40 -17.53
C PRO A 229 -6.25 -0.95 -16.09
N PHE A 230 -5.41 -0.09 -15.51
CA PHE A 230 -5.50 0.33 -14.11
C PHE A 230 -6.37 1.58 -13.87
N ALA A 231 -6.55 2.43 -14.88
CA ALA A 231 -7.26 3.70 -14.73
C ALA A 231 -8.73 3.54 -14.30
N ASN A 232 -9.37 2.44 -14.74
CA ASN A 232 -10.77 2.13 -14.43
C ASN A 232 -10.93 1.22 -13.20
N LEU A 233 -9.83 0.87 -12.51
CA LEU A 233 -9.92 0.08 -11.30
C LEU A 233 -10.63 0.87 -10.19
N GLN A 234 -11.51 0.21 -9.46
CA GLN A 234 -12.23 0.81 -8.32
C GLN A 234 -11.31 0.98 -7.11
N LEU A 235 -11.51 2.04 -6.34
CA LEU A 235 -10.70 2.37 -5.16
C LEU A 235 -10.73 1.28 -4.07
N LYS A 236 -11.78 0.45 -4.04
CA LYS A 236 -11.84 -0.69 -3.11
C LYS A 236 -10.79 -1.77 -3.36
N PHE A 237 -10.15 -1.80 -4.53
CA PHE A 237 -9.11 -2.77 -4.88
C PHE A 237 -7.70 -2.18 -4.88
N VAL A 238 -7.56 -0.91 -4.49
CA VAL A 238 -6.36 -0.13 -4.78
C VAL A 238 -5.15 -0.62 -3.97
N ILE A 239 -5.36 -1.02 -2.70
CA ILE A 239 -4.30 -1.61 -1.90
C ILE A 239 -3.88 -2.92 -2.54
N ASN A 240 -4.81 -3.84 -2.84
CA ASN A 240 -4.44 -5.13 -3.43
C ASN A 240 -3.74 -5.01 -4.80
N LEU A 241 -4.07 -3.99 -5.62
CA LEU A 241 -3.28 -3.67 -6.82
C LEU A 241 -1.84 -3.30 -6.47
N TYR A 242 -1.65 -2.40 -5.50
CA TYR A 242 -0.34 -1.97 -5.04
C TYR A 242 0.49 -3.16 -4.55
N GLU A 243 -0.12 -4.06 -3.77
CA GLU A 243 0.49 -5.31 -3.30
C GLU A 243 0.99 -6.21 -4.45
N VAL A 244 0.18 -6.37 -5.50
CA VAL A 244 0.55 -7.16 -6.68
C VAL A 244 1.73 -6.54 -7.43
N ILE A 245 1.79 -5.20 -7.49
CA ILE A 245 2.91 -4.50 -8.13
C ILE A 245 4.16 -4.63 -7.27
N GLU A 246 4.07 -4.51 -5.95
CA GLU A 246 5.21 -4.71 -5.04
C GLU A 246 5.82 -6.11 -5.17
N GLU A 247 4.99 -7.15 -5.24
CA GLU A 247 5.47 -8.53 -5.46
C GLU A 247 6.29 -8.64 -6.76
N LEU A 248 5.83 -8.00 -7.84
CA LEU A 248 6.53 -8.00 -9.13
C LEU A 248 7.83 -7.17 -9.08
N VAL A 249 7.80 -6.01 -8.44
CA VAL A 249 9.00 -5.19 -8.23
C VAL A 249 10.00 -5.94 -7.38
N PHE A 250 9.56 -6.73 -6.40
CA PHE A 250 10.46 -7.53 -5.59
C PHE A 250 11.26 -8.52 -6.45
N ASP A 251 10.55 -9.29 -7.28
CA ASP A 251 11.13 -10.34 -8.11
C ASP A 251 12.06 -9.79 -9.20
N GLU A 252 11.68 -8.68 -9.85
CA GLU A 252 12.43 -8.09 -10.97
C GLU A 252 13.60 -7.20 -10.52
N ILE A 253 13.42 -6.49 -9.40
CA ILE A 253 14.29 -5.39 -9.01
C ILE A 253 14.96 -5.67 -7.67
N MET A 254 14.16 -5.85 -6.61
CA MET A 254 14.68 -5.74 -5.25
C MET A 254 15.50 -6.95 -4.83
N LYS A 255 15.34 -8.11 -5.49
CA LYS A 255 16.13 -9.31 -5.25
C LYS A 255 17.65 -9.06 -5.32
N ASN A 256 18.09 -8.15 -6.19
CA ASN A 256 19.51 -7.82 -6.37
C ASN A 256 20.03 -6.77 -5.38
N TYR A 257 19.14 -6.08 -4.65
CA TYR A 257 19.50 -5.04 -3.68
C TYR A 257 19.48 -5.55 -2.23
N VAL A 258 19.14 -6.82 -2.00
CA VAL A 258 19.16 -7.41 -0.66
C VAL A 258 20.56 -7.29 -0.08
N LYS A 259 20.70 -6.53 1.02
CA LYS A 259 21.97 -6.30 1.73
C LYS A 259 22.61 -7.64 2.11
N GLN A 260 23.95 -7.69 2.14
CA GLN A 260 24.69 -8.88 2.61
C GLN A 260 24.23 -9.34 4.01
N GLU A 261 23.87 -8.40 4.88
CA GLU A 261 23.35 -8.64 6.24
C GLU A 261 21.99 -9.34 6.27
N LEU A 262 21.22 -9.25 5.17
CA LEU A 262 19.96 -9.97 4.94
C LEU A 262 20.17 -11.18 4.03
N SER A 263 21.38 -11.39 3.52
CA SER A 263 21.68 -12.43 2.55
C SER A 263 21.89 -13.78 3.24
N VAL A 264 21.96 -14.82 2.41
CA VAL A 264 22.22 -16.21 2.82
C VAL A 264 23.54 -16.35 3.60
N GLU A 265 24.45 -15.38 3.49
CA GLU A 265 25.76 -15.32 4.18
C GLU A 265 25.65 -14.84 5.63
N ALA A 266 24.49 -14.32 6.07
CA ALA A 266 24.27 -13.85 7.44
C ALA A 266 24.18 -14.99 8.48
N CYS A 267 23.94 -16.23 8.04
CA CYS A 267 23.99 -17.42 8.88
C CYS A 267 25.34 -18.11 8.74
N SER A 268 25.88 -18.60 9.86
CA SER A 268 27.24 -19.13 9.94
C SER A 268 27.37 -20.53 9.31
N SER A 269 26.24 -21.26 9.17
CA SER A 269 26.21 -22.60 8.57
C SER A 269 24.90 -22.92 7.84
N ASP A 270 24.92 -23.90 6.94
CA ASP A 270 23.71 -24.38 6.25
C ASP A 270 22.74 -25.14 7.17
N GLU A 271 23.26 -25.74 8.25
CA GLU A 271 22.44 -26.34 9.31
C GLU A 271 21.63 -25.29 10.06
N GLU A 272 22.25 -24.14 10.39
CA GLU A 272 21.57 -23.02 11.03
C GLU A 272 20.44 -22.49 10.15
N LYS A 273 20.69 -22.31 8.84
CA LYS A 273 19.67 -21.89 7.87
C LYS A 273 18.50 -22.85 7.82
N SER A 274 18.80 -24.14 7.67
CA SER A 274 17.79 -25.19 7.59
C SER A 274 16.94 -25.24 8.87
N ASN A 275 17.58 -25.10 10.03
CA ASN A 275 16.91 -25.06 11.32
C ASN A 275 15.97 -23.84 11.43
N ILE A 276 16.42 -22.64 11.06
CA ILE A 276 15.60 -21.41 11.08
C ILE A 276 14.38 -21.56 10.16
N ILE A 277 14.59 -22.07 8.94
CA ILE A 277 13.51 -22.28 7.96
C ILE A 277 12.49 -23.28 8.52
N GLU A 278 12.93 -24.43 9.06
CA GLU A 278 12.02 -25.42 9.62
C GLU A 278 11.27 -24.90 10.85
N GLN A 279 11.95 -24.17 11.74
CA GLN A 279 11.31 -23.57 12.91
C GLN A 279 10.24 -22.56 12.49
N PHE A 280 10.54 -21.68 11.53
CA PHE A 280 9.57 -20.74 11.00
C PHE A 280 8.36 -21.47 10.42
N ILE A 281 8.58 -22.47 9.58
CA ILE A 281 7.49 -23.18 8.89
C ILE A 281 6.58 -23.92 9.88
N ARG A 282 7.16 -24.62 10.85
CA ARG A 282 6.42 -25.36 11.89
C ARG A 282 5.61 -24.44 12.80
N SER A 283 6.11 -23.24 13.06
CA SER A 283 5.44 -22.24 13.89
C SER A 283 4.43 -21.37 13.14
N THR A 284 4.36 -21.48 11.80
CA THR A 284 3.48 -20.67 10.95
C THR A 284 2.50 -21.54 10.18
N TYR A 285 2.60 -21.64 8.86
CA TYR A 285 1.59 -22.27 8.01
C TYR A 285 1.49 -23.80 8.14
N MET A 286 2.41 -24.47 8.84
CA MET A 286 2.29 -25.89 9.18
C MET A 286 1.80 -26.15 10.62
N LEU A 287 1.52 -25.09 11.39
CA LEU A 287 0.96 -25.24 12.73
C LEU A 287 -0.46 -25.85 12.62
N GLU A 288 -0.72 -26.87 13.44
CA GLU A 288 -1.94 -27.69 13.35
C GLU A 288 -3.22 -26.84 13.47
N ASN A 289 -3.22 -25.92 14.44
CA ASN A 289 -4.33 -25.03 14.76
C ASN A 289 -4.35 -23.74 13.92
N MET A 290 -3.49 -23.59 12.92
CA MET A 290 -3.46 -22.40 12.08
C MET A 290 -4.74 -22.30 11.22
N PRO A 291 -5.38 -21.12 11.14
CA PRO A 291 -6.53 -20.91 10.27
C PRO A 291 -6.22 -21.24 8.80
N GLN A 292 -7.21 -21.78 8.07
CA GLN A 292 -7.02 -22.24 6.68
C GLN A 292 -6.43 -21.18 5.74
N PRO A 293 -6.86 -19.90 5.77
CA PRO A 293 -6.25 -18.87 4.93
C PRO A 293 -4.74 -18.69 5.20
N MET A 294 -4.33 -18.83 6.46
CA MET A 294 -2.94 -18.70 6.92
C MET A 294 -2.09 -19.95 6.65
N LYS A 295 -2.70 -21.09 6.30
CA LYS A 295 -1.99 -22.31 5.88
C LYS A 295 -1.41 -22.22 4.46
N ASN A 296 -1.76 -21.19 3.69
CA ASN A 296 -1.26 -20.99 2.34
C ASN A 296 0.15 -20.35 2.36
N PRO A 297 1.21 -21.04 1.89
CA PRO A 297 2.57 -20.48 1.91
C PRO A 297 2.74 -19.22 1.07
N ASN A 298 1.93 -19.01 0.03
CA ASN A 298 2.00 -17.81 -0.81
C ASN A 298 1.61 -16.55 -0.03
N VAL A 299 0.73 -16.67 0.97
CA VAL A 299 0.36 -15.54 1.84
C VAL A 299 1.58 -15.07 2.62
N TRP A 300 2.33 -16.00 3.19
CA TRP A 300 3.57 -15.71 3.92
C TRP A 300 4.64 -15.12 3.01
N MET A 301 4.81 -15.67 1.80
CA MET A 301 5.75 -15.10 0.83
C MET A 301 5.42 -13.64 0.48
N SER A 302 4.14 -13.31 0.27
CA SER A 302 3.69 -11.94 -0.01
C SER A 302 4.08 -10.98 1.10
N VAL A 303 3.80 -11.35 2.36
CA VAL A 303 4.14 -10.55 3.55
C VAL A 303 5.65 -10.40 3.72
N LEU A 304 6.42 -11.48 3.53
CA LEU A 304 7.88 -11.45 3.63
C LEU A 304 8.49 -10.54 2.56
N LYS A 305 8.02 -10.63 1.30
CA LYS A 305 8.47 -9.74 0.21
C LYS A 305 8.18 -8.28 0.54
N ARG A 306 6.96 -7.97 0.99
CA ARG A 306 6.57 -6.62 1.42
C ARG A 306 7.42 -6.10 2.58
N LEU A 307 7.81 -6.97 3.52
CA LEU A 307 8.67 -6.58 4.64
C LEU A 307 10.12 -6.34 4.21
N ILE A 308 10.66 -7.15 3.30
CA ILE A 308 12.06 -7.02 2.87
C ILE A 308 12.31 -5.70 2.14
N ILE A 309 11.38 -5.27 1.28
CA ILE A 309 11.51 -4.02 0.51
C ILE A 309 11.90 -2.83 1.41
N PRO A 310 11.15 -2.49 2.48
CA PRO A 310 11.47 -1.38 3.35
C PRO A 310 12.63 -1.64 4.31
N VAL A 311 12.93 -2.90 4.62
CA VAL A 311 14.10 -3.26 5.44
C VAL A 311 15.40 -3.06 4.67
N VAL A 312 15.41 -3.34 3.36
CA VAL A 312 16.57 -3.12 2.49
C VAL A 312 16.85 -1.63 2.29
N THR A 313 15.81 -0.80 2.16
CA THR A 313 15.95 0.65 1.92
C THR A 313 16.21 1.47 3.19
N SER A 314 15.98 0.89 4.37
CA SER A 314 16.07 1.59 5.65
C SER A 314 17.30 1.17 6.47
N ASN A 315 17.72 2.05 7.40
CA ASN A 315 18.72 1.72 8.42
C ASN A 315 18.00 1.17 9.67
N ILE A 316 17.58 -0.09 9.58
CA ILE A 316 16.86 -0.79 10.67
C ILE A 316 17.83 -1.79 11.31
N ASP A 317 17.75 -1.93 12.64
CA ASP A 317 18.46 -2.99 13.36
C ASP A 317 17.87 -4.36 13.01
N LEU A 318 18.70 -5.20 12.38
CA LEU A 318 18.30 -6.53 11.91
C LEU A 318 18.35 -7.62 12.99
N THR A 319 18.83 -7.28 14.19
CA THR A 319 18.89 -8.19 15.35
C THR A 319 17.59 -8.27 16.13
N ILE A 320 16.58 -7.49 15.74
CA ILE A 320 15.24 -7.48 16.33
C ILE A 320 14.47 -8.75 15.92
N PRO A 321 13.67 -9.37 16.81
CA PRO A 321 12.79 -10.49 16.46
C PRO A 321 11.84 -10.18 15.29
N LEU A 322 11.70 -11.14 14.37
CA LEU A 322 10.82 -11.02 13.20
C LEU A 322 9.34 -10.85 13.59
N GLN A 323 8.91 -11.45 14.70
CA GLN A 323 7.55 -11.38 15.23
C GLN A 323 7.02 -9.93 15.30
N ILE A 324 7.84 -8.99 15.81
CA ILE A 324 7.45 -7.58 16.01
C ILE A 324 6.98 -6.92 14.71
N TYR A 325 7.55 -7.31 13.57
CA TYR A 325 7.17 -6.77 12.27
C TYR A 325 6.01 -7.54 11.65
N ILE A 326 5.99 -8.86 11.82
CA ILE A 326 4.94 -9.72 11.28
C ILE A 326 3.58 -9.48 11.97
N GLU A 327 3.54 -9.01 13.21
CA GLU A 327 2.29 -8.65 13.90
C GLU A 327 1.63 -7.36 13.37
N ARG A 328 2.32 -6.60 12.51
CA ARG A 328 1.80 -5.31 12.05
C ARG A 328 0.68 -5.48 11.04
N THR A 329 -0.48 -4.89 11.32
CA THR A 329 -1.69 -5.03 10.49
C THR A 329 -1.59 -4.40 9.10
N ASP A 330 -0.66 -3.46 8.89
CA ASP A 330 -0.44 -2.82 7.59
C ASP A 330 0.26 -3.72 6.58
N LEU A 331 0.94 -4.79 7.02
CA LEU A 331 1.57 -5.76 6.12
C LEU A 331 0.58 -6.80 5.56
N TRP A 332 -0.56 -6.99 6.22
CA TRP A 332 -1.51 -8.06 5.88
C TRP A 332 -2.71 -7.54 5.11
N ASN A 333 -3.34 -8.44 4.35
CA ASN A 333 -4.68 -8.21 3.81
C ASN A 333 -5.69 -8.01 4.93
N GLU A 334 -6.71 -7.17 4.69
CA GLU A 334 -7.71 -6.82 5.69
C GLU A 334 -8.42 -8.07 6.26
N ASP A 335 -8.75 -9.04 5.40
CA ASP A 335 -9.40 -10.31 5.78
C ASP A 335 -8.50 -11.25 6.61
N LEU A 336 -7.20 -10.97 6.71
CA LEU A 336 -6.23 -11.82 7.42
C LEU A 336 -5.82 -11.23 8.78
N ILE A 337 -6.17 -9.98 9.05
CA ILE A 337 -5.78 -9.27 10.28
C ILE A 337 -6.32 -9.97 11.54
N GLU A 338 -7.52 -10.55 11.48
CA GLU A 338 -8.11 -11.25 12.62
C GLU A 338 -7.37 -12.52 13.04
N TYR A 339 -6.49 -13.06 12.17
CA TYR A 339 -5.74 -14.28 12.45
C TYR A 339 -4.32 -14.01 12.98
N LEU A 340 -3.92 -12.75 13.17
CA LEU A 340 -2.56 -12.41 13.60
C LEU A 340 -2.25 -12.96 15.00
N ASP A 341 -3.24 -13.05 15.87
CA ASP A 341 -3.10 -13.60 17.23
C ASP A 341 -2.68 -15.09 17.25
N TYR A 342 -2.86 -15.81 16.13
CA TYR A 342 -2.42 -17.21 15.99
C TYR A 342 -0.94 -17.34 15.60
N ILE A 343 -0.29 -16.24 15.24
CA ILE A 343 1.10 -16.24 14.77
C ILE A 343 2.02 -16.18 15.97
N THR A 344 2.86 -17.20 16.15
CA THR A 344 3.90 -17.19 17.20
C THR A 344 5.22 -17.65 16.62
N ILE A 345 6.05 -16.69 16.20
CA ILE A 345 7.39 -16.95 15.69
C ILE A 345 8.38 -16.98 16.85
N GLN A 346 9.31 -17.94 16.81
CA GLN A 346 10.31 -18.10 17.85
C GLN A 346 11.22 -16.85 17.96
N PRO A 347 11.57 -16.37 19.17
CA PRO A 347 12.33 -15.12 19.35
C PRO A 347 13.73 -15.11 18.74
N ASN A 348 14.33 -16.28 18.53
CA ASN A 348 15.62 -16.43 17.85
C ASN A 348 15.53 -16.23 16.33
N ILE A 349 14.32 -16.18 15.77
CA ILE A 349 14.10 -15.84 14.36
C ILE A 349 14.04 -14.31 14.26
N LEU A 350 15.17 -13.74 13.86
CA LEU A 350 15.39 -12.29 13.76
C LEU A 350 15.04 -11.77 12.36
N LEU A 351 14.91 -10.45 12.26
CA LEU A 351 14.63 -9.74 11.01
C LEU A 351 15.67 -10.03 9.92
N ARG A 352 16.94 -10.23 10.29
CA ARG A 352 18.00 -10.65 9.37
C ARG A 352 17.70 -11.96 8.63
N HIS A 353 16.88 -12.85 9.20
CA HIS A 353 16.55 -14.14 8.62
C HIS A 353 15.40 -14.09 7.58
N THR A 354 14.75 -12.94 7.39
CA THR A 354 13.54 -12.80 6.57
C THR A 354 13.73 -13.30 5.13
N TYR A 355 14.84 -12.94 4.48
CA TYR A 355 15.12 -13.37 3.10
C TYR A 355 15.54 -14.84 3.01
N ILE A 356 16.25 -15.37 4.01
CA ILE A 356 16.58 -16.80 4.10
C ILE A 356 15.30 -17.64 4.19
N ILE A 357 14.35 -17.20 5.02
CA ILE A 357 13.03 -17.82 5.16
C ILE A 357 12.27 -17.78 3.84
N LEU A 358 12.21 -16.61 3.19
CA LEU A 358 11.55 -16.45 1.89
C LEU A 358 12.11 -17.44 0.85
N ASN A 359 13.44 -17.50 0.68
CA ASN A 359 14.09 -18.43 -0.23
C ASN A 359 13.81 -19.90 0.13
N GLY A 360 13.78 -20.23 1.42
CA GLY A 360 13.46 -21.56 1.92
C GLY A 360 12.03 -22.00 1.56
N ILE A 361 11.06 -21.10 1.70
CA ILE A 361 9.66 -21.34 1.31
C ILE A 361 9.55 -21.50 -0.21
N GLU A 362 10.16 -20.61 -0.99
CA GLU A 362 10.18 -20.68 -2.46
C GLU A 362 10.74 -22.01 -2.96
N THR A 363 11.86 -22.44 -2.39
CA THR A 363 12.50 -23.72 -2.74
C THR A 363 11.62 -24.92 -2.42
N LYS A 364 10.98 -24.92 -1.25
CA LYS A 364 10.05 -26.00 -0.85
C LYS A 364 8.82 -26.05 -1.76
N LEU A 365 8.24 -24.89 -2.11
CA LEU A 365 7.11 -24.83 -3.04
C LEU A 365 7.48 -25.35 -4.44
N ALA A 366 8.63 -24.93 -4.97
CA ALA A 366 9.12 -25.42 -6.26
C ALA A 366 9.33 -26.95 -6.23
N ALA A 367 9.89 -27.49 -5.14
CA ALA A 367 10.06 -28.92 -4.97
C ALA A 367 8.72 -29.69 -4.91
N ILE A 368 7.70 -29.11 -4.27
CA ILE A 368 6.34 -29.68 -4.23
C ILE A 368 5.72 -29.66 -5.63
N GLN A 369 5.76 -28.54 -6.33
CA GLN A 369 5.21 -28.40 -7.68
C GLN A 369 5.87 -29.39 -8.66
N ASN A 370 7.19 -29.51 -8.61
CA ASN A 370 7.94 -30.48 -9.42
C ASN A 370 7.55 -31.93 -9.08
N LYS A 371 7.37 -32.27 -7.80
CA LYS A 371 6.86 -33.59 -7.40
C LYS A 371 5.44 -33.83 -7.89
N THR A 372 4.55 -32.84 -7.85
CA THR A 372 3.17 -32.98 -8.34
C THR A 372 3.12 -33.19 -9.85
N ILE A 373 3.99 -32.51 -10.62
CA ILE A 373 4.12 -32.73 -12.07
C ILE A 373 4.59 -34.16 -12.35
N VAL A 374 5.64 -34.63 -11.67
CA VAL A 374 6.17 -35.99 -11.83
C VAL A 374 5.13 -37.05 -11.44
N VAL A 375 4.35 -36.83 -10.38
CA VAL A 375 3.29 -37.77 -9.96
C VAL A 375 2.12 -37.78 -10.95
N ASN A 376 1.73 -36.62 -11.50
CA ASN A 376 0.69 -36.54 -12.52
C ASN A 376 1.13 -37.18 -13.85
N GLU A 377 2.40 -37.02 -14.24
CA GLU A 377 2.98 -37.71 -15.39
C GLU A 377 3.02 -39.23 -15.17
N GLN A 378 3.42 -39.69 -13.98
CA GLN A 378 3.41 -41.11 -13.63
C GLN A 378 1.99 -41.69 -13.59
N LYS A 379 1.01 -40.92 -13.11
CA LYS A 379 -0.41 -41.32 -13.14
C LYS A 379 -0.92 -41.39 -14.57
N TYR A 380 -0.63 -40.40 -15.41
CA TYR A 380 -0.97 -40.42 -16.83
C TYR A 380 -0.35 -41.61 -17.57
N ILE A 381 0.93 -41.91 -17.32
CA ILE A 381 1.62 -43.08 -17.89
C ILE A 381 0.97 -44.38 -17.39
N ARG A 382 0.60 -44.46 -16.11
CA ARG A 382 -0.07 -45.63 -15.53
C ARG A 382 -1.46 -45.84 -16.13
N ASP A 383 -2.26 -44.79 -16.24
CA ASP A 383 -3.61 -44.81 -16.81
C ASP A 383 -3.57 -45.14 -18.32
N TRP A 384 -2.55 -44.64 -19.04
CA TRP A 384 -2.29 -44.99 -20.45
C TRP A 384 -1.85 -46.46 -20.63
N CYS A 385 -1.00 -46.98 -19.74
CA CYS A 385 -0.61 -48.39 -19.75
C CYS A 385 -1.78 -49.32 -19.42
N GLN A 386 -2.65 -48.94 -18.48
CA GLN A 386 -3.85 -49.71 -18.13
C GLN A 386 -4.87 -49.74 -19.27
N THR A 387 -5.14 -48.61 -19.91
CA THR A 387 -6.03 -48.55 -21.09
C THR A 387 -5.48 -49.30 -22.31
N LYS A 388 -4.16 -49.41 -22.46
CA LYS A 388 -3.55 -50.30 -23.47
C LYS A 388 -3.69 -51.79 -23.13
N ASN A 389 -3.52 -52.18 -21.88
CA ASN A 389 -3.70 -53.57 -21.45
C ASN A 389 -5.16 -54.02 -21.57
N GLU A 390 -6.12 -53.16 -21.26
CA GLU A 390 -7.55 -53.45 -21.44
C GLU A 390 -7.92 -53.63 -22.93
N LYS A 391 -7.37 -52.79 -23.82
CA LYS A 391 -7.54 -52.97 -25.27
C LYS A 391 -6.87 -54.24 -25.81
N PHE A 392 -5.73 -54.63 -25.25
CA PHE A 392 -5.05 -55.90 -25.60
C PHE A 392 -5.85 -57.12 -25.13
N HIS A 393 -6.42 -57.09 -23.92
CA HIS A 393 -7.27 -58.18 -23.41
C HIS A 393 -8.61 -58.30 -24.16
N ALA A 394 -9.21 -57.18 -24.59
CA ALA A 394 -10.42 -57.17 -25.42
C ALA A 394 -10.18 -57.72 -26.85
N SER A 395 -9.00 -57.46 -27.44
CA SER A 395 -8.62 -58.08 -28.74
C SER A 395 -8.28 -59.56 -28.63
N ALA A 396 -7.68 -60.01 -27.52
CA ALA A 396 -7.35 -61.41 -27.31
C ALA A 396 -8.60 -62.30 -27.09
N THR A 397 -9.64 -61.77 -26.43
CA THR A 397 -10.93 -62.47 -26.24
C THR A 397 -11.80 -62.47 -27.50
N ALA A 398 -11.70 -61.46 -28.36
CA ALA A 398 -12.40 -61.46 -29.65
C ALA A 398 -11.82 -62.48 -30.64
N THR A 399 -10.51 -62.76 -30.57
CA THR A 399 -9.84 -63.67 -31.52
C THR A 399 -10.09 -65.16 -31.21
N THR A 400 -10.44 -65.51 -29.98
CA THR A 400 -10.74 -66.90 -29.57
C THR A 400 -12.20 -67.32 -29.77
N ALA A 401 -13.12 -66.39 -30.06
CA ALA A 401 -14.53 -66.70 -30.30
C ALA A 401 -14.87 -67.02 -31.78
N THR A 402 -13.97 -66.72 -32.72
CA THR A 402 -14.21 -66.89 -34.17
C THR A 402 -13.74 -68.22 -34.77
N THR A 403 -13.11 -69.11 -33.99
CA THR A 403 -12.53 -70.37 -34.52
C THR A 403 -13.38 -71.63 -34.32
N THR A 404 -14.64 -71.52 -33.88
CA THR A 404 -15.54 -72.67 -33.67
C THR A 404 -16.83 -72.67 -34.50
N ALA A 405 -16.96 -71.78 -35.49
CA ALA A 405 -18.15 -71.78 -36.36
C ALA A 405 -17.80 -71.46 -37.82
N ALA A 406 -17.31 -72.47 -38.57
CA ALA A 406 -17.34 -72.43 -40.03
C ALA A 406 -17.29 -73.86 -40.61
N GLY A 407 -18.43 -74.55 -40.55
CA GLY A 407 -18.71 -75.72 -41.36
C GLY A 407 -19.78 -75.39 -42.41
N ALA A 408 -19.46 -75.73 -43.66
CA ALA A 408 -20.36 -76.02 -44.80
C ALA A 408 -20.86 -74.87 -45.75
N THR A 409 -20.39 -74.99 -47.01
CA THR A 409 -21.10 -74.87 -48.32
C THR A 409 -21.68 -73.51 -48.76
N THR A 410 -21.65 -73.01 -50.01
CA THR A 410 -21.24 -73.48 -51.36
C THR A 410 -21.22 -72.27 -52.33
N THR A 411 -20.30 -72.28 -53.31
CA THR A 411 -20.36 -71.84 -54.73
C THR A 411 -21.13 -70.57 -55.18
N THR A 412 -20.45 -69.60 -55.82
CA THR A 412 -20.49 -69.35 -57.29
C THR A 412 -19.64 -68.14 -57.74
N ASN A 413 -19.12 -68.24 -58.97
CA ASN A 413 -18.13 -67.42 -59.67
C ASN A 413 -18.58 -65.98 -60.02
N ASN A 414 -17.64 -65.02 -60.11
CA ASN A 414 -17.05 -64.55 -61.38
C ASN A 414 -16.14 -63.30 -61.28
N ARG A 415 -15.03 -63.37 -62.05
CA ARG A 415 -14.30 -62.32 -62.78
C ARG A 415 -13.59 -61.15 -62.03
N ALA A 416 -12.26 -61.19 -62.14
CA ALA A 416 -11.35 -60.02 -62.18
C ALA A 416 -11.26 -59.47 -63.64
N PRO A 417 -10.41 -58.47 -64.00
CA PRO A 417 -9.51 -57.64 -63.18
C PRO A 417 -9.39 -56.13 -63.61
N SER A 418 -8.57 -55.39 -62.83
CA SER A 418 -7.65 -54.32 -63.27
C SER A 418 -8.21 -52.90 -63.51
N LYS A 419 -7.63 -51.89 -62.84
CA LYS A 419 -6.46 -51.12 -63.32
C LYS A 419 -6.14 -49.94 -62.40
N THR A 420 -4.84 -49.76 -62.25
CA THR A 420 -4.10 -48.60 -61.76
C THR A 420 -4.46 -47.28 -62.45
N LYS A 421 -4.40 -46.16 -61.71
CA LYS A 421 -3.79 -44.87 -62.15
C LYS A 421 -3.82 -43.78 -61.05
N LYS A 422 -2.62 -43.37 -60.58
CA LYS A 422 -2.26 -41.96 -60.32
C LYS A 422 -2.31 -41.19 -61.67
N PRO A 423 -2.32 -39.83 -61.78
CA PRO A 423 -1.62 -38.87 -60.91
C PRO A 423 -2.25 -37.45 -60.75
N SER A 424 -1.48 -36.58 -60.08
CA SER A 424 -1.12 -35.17 -60.41
C SER A 424 -1.93 -33.95 -59.93
N LYS A 425 -1.23 -33.16 -59.10
CA LYS A 425 -0.81 -31.73 -59.25
C LYS A 425 -1.81 -30.56 -59.10
N LEU A 426 -1.43 -29.69 -58.15
CA LEU A 426 -1.23 -28.22 -58.21
C LEU A 426 -2.31 -27.27 -58.78
N ARG A 427 -2.76 -26.34 -57.94
CA ARG A 427 -2.68 -24.85 -58.07
C ARG A 427 -3.30 -24.25 -56.79
N VAL A 428 -2.62 -23.43 -55.98
CA VAL A 428 -2.31 -21.99 -56.15
C VAL A 428 -3.54 -21.20 -56.58
N ASP A 429 -4.14 -20.48 -55.63
CA ASP A 429 -3.98 -19.02 -55.51
C ASP A 429 -3.78 -18.66 -54.03
#